data_AF-A0A7L1G8X4-F1
#
_entry.id   AF-A0A7L1G8X4-F1
#
_cell.length_a   1.000
_cell.length_b   1.000
_cell.length_c   1.000
_cell.angle_alpha   90.00
_cell.angle_beta   90.00
_cell.angle_gamma   90.00
#
_symmetry.space_group_name_H-M   'P 1'
#
loop_
_entity.id
_entity.type
_entity.pdbx_description
1 polymer ?
#
loop_
_entity_poly.entity_id
_entity_poly.type
_entity_poly.pdbx_seq_one_letter_code
_entity_poly.pdbx_strand_id
1 'polypeptide(L)'
;MEMFVCPLESAKFIASHSKDVSVDEEGARRVAESLYDKVSAEEFGLAGWKSLHELNPRAASEEAVNWVFLVDTLNFSFWSEREEHKYLVNYKGKTYSGYWSLCAAVNRALDDGIPITSASYFATMTLDQVRHVFRSDTEVPIPLIEERHRVLNESGTVLLEKFGGSFLTCVKMSEKSAQKLLCLVLENFPSYRDEAVFEKKKVSFYKRAQILVADTWSVLEGKGDGCFNDISSLTVFADYRIPQVLVHLKAMKYSEELMKKLREGTVFQSGDKEEVEIRGCSIWCCALVCKHLLELYEKKGQDMHGKINAVLLDYYLWDYARDHREDMKDIPFHRVRCIYY
;
A
#
# COMPACT_ATOMS: atom_id res chain seq x y z
N MET A 1 -20.35 7.60 16.13
CA MET A 1 -19.29 6.96 15.31
C MET A 1 -18.91 7.98 14.25
N GLU A 2 -17.66 8.40 14.21
CA GLU A 2 -17.19 9.35 13.20
C GLU A 2 -17.27 8.66 11.83
N MET A 3 -17.95 9.27 10.85
CA MET A 3 -18.08 8.67 9.52
C MET A 3 -16.81 8.94 8.72
N PHE A 4 -15.97 7.93 8.54
CA PHE A 4 -14.80 8.03 7.67
C PHE A 4 -15.23 8.21 6.21
N VAL A 5 -14.55 9.12 5.51
CA VAL A 5 -14.82 9.37 4.08
C VAL A 5 -14.36 8.16 3.26
N CYS A 6 -15.16 7.67 2.32
CA CYS A 6 -14.79 6.54 1.46
C CYS A 6 -13.68 6.92 0.46
N PRO A 7 -12.58 6.15 0.35
CA PRO A 7 -11.51 6.42 -0.62
C PRO A 7 -11.98 6.44 -2.08
N LEU A 8 -12.91 5.56 -2.47
CA LEU A 8 -13.42 5.50 -3.84
C LEU A 8 -14.25 6.75 -4.20
N GLU A 9 -15.10 7.21 -3.28
CA GLU A 9 -15.88 8.45 -3.48
C GLU A 9 -14.98 9.69 -3.50
N SER A 10 -13.95 9.71 -2.64
CA SER A 10 -12.90 10.73 -2.67
C SER A 10 -12.19 10.76 -4.03
N ALA A 11 -11.76 9.60 -4.53
CA ALA A 11 -11.08 9.45 -5.80
C ALA A 11 -11.94 9.93 -6.98
N LYS A 12 -13.23 9.56 -7.01
CA LYS A 12 -14.18 10.02 -8.03
C LYS A 12 -14.36 11.54 -7.99
N PHE A 13 -14.47 12.13 -6.78
CA PHE A 13 -14.56 13.57 -6.62
C PHE A 13 -13.28 14.27 -7.09
N ILE A 14 -12.11 13.77 -6.70
CA ILE A 14 -10.81 14.32 -7.13
C ILE A 14 -10.68 14.24 -8.65
N ALA A 15 -10.90 13.07 -9.26
CA ALA A 15 -10.74 12.87 -10.70
C ALA A 15 -11.65 13.77 -11.54
N SER A 16 -12.85 14.11 -11.04
CA SER A 16 -13.78 15.01 -11.73
C SER A 16 -13.46 16.50 -11.58
N HIS A 17 -12.54 16.87 -10.67
CA HIS A 17 -12.18 18.27 -10.39
C HIS A 17 -10.67 18.53 -10.50
N SER A 18 -9.88 17.54 -10.92
CA SER A 18 -8.44 17.64 -11.13
C SER A 18 -8.12 18.54 -12.33
N LYS A 19 -7.00 19.26 -12.26
CA LYS A 19 -6.55 20.18 -13.31
C LYS A 19 -5.25 19.71 -13.97
N ASP A 20 -4.36 19.15 -13.16
CA ASP A 20 -3.02 18.75 -13.55
C ASP A 20 -2.91 17.24 -13.81
N VAL A 21 -3.94 16.48 -13.43
CA VAL A 21 -4.03 15.04 -13.70
C VAL A 21 -5.36 14.72 -14.37
N SER A 22 -5.32 13.88 -15.40
CA SER A 22 -6.52 13.39 -16.09
C SER A 22 -6.48 11.87 -16.26
N VAL A 23 -7.64 11.24 -16.14
CA VAL A 23 -7.84 9.82 -16.41
C VAL A 23 -8.37 9.64 -17.82
N ASP A 24 -7.73 8.77 -18.61
CA ASP A 24 -8.11 8.44 -19.98
C ASP A 24 -8.92 7.14 -19.97
N GLU A 25 -10.24 7.25 -20.15
CA GLU A 25 -11.18 6.10 -20.14
C GLU A 25 -10.78 5.03 -21.17
N GLU A 26 -10.37 5.45 -22.38
CA GLU A 26 -9.95 4.50 -23.42
C GLU A 26 -8.61 3.86 -23.05
N GLY A 27 -7.72 4.61 -22.41
CA GLY A 27 -6.51 4.08 -21.80
C GLY A 27 -6.81 3.03 -20.73
N ALA A 28 -7.71 3.32 -19.80
CA ALA A 28 -8.14 2.35 -18.79
C ALA A 28 -8.74 1.08 -19.42
N ARG A 29 -9.53 1.22 -20.50
CA ARG A 29 -10.04 0.07 -21.26
C ARG A 29 -8.93 -0.75 -21.90
N ARG A 30 -7.96 -0.13 -22.56
CA ARG A 30 -6.80 -0.84 -23.13
C ARG A 30 -5.99 -1.57 -22.07
N VAL A 31 -5.83 -0.98 -20.88
CA VAL A 31 -5.20 -1.67 -19.75
C VAL A 31 -6.01 -2.90 -19.36
N ALA A 32 -7.33 -2.77 -19.19
CA ALA A 32 -8.20 -3.93 -18.89
C ALA A 32 -8.10 -5.03 -19.96
N GLU A 33 -8.09 -4.67 -21.25
CA GLU A 33 -7.89 -5.63 -22.35
C GLU A 33 -6.54 -6.35 -22.25
N SER A 34 -5.46 -5.64 -21.92
CA SER A 34 -4.12 -6.23 -21.75
C SER A 34 -4.02 -7.18 -20.54
N LEU A 35 -4.90 -7.01 -19.55
CA LEU A 35 -4.97 -7.84 -18.35
C LEU A 35 -5.93 -9.03 -18.52
N TYR A 36 -6.73 -9.05 -19.59
CA TYR A 36 -7.80 -10.02 -19.78
C TYR A 36 -7.31 -11.46 -19.59
N ASP A 37 -6.27 -11.89 -20.31
CA ASP A 37 -5.74 -13.25 -20.20
C ASP A 37 -5.00 -13.51 -18.89
N LYS A 38 -4.41 -12.48 -18.29
CA LYS A 38 -3.60 -12.57 -17.06
C LYS A 38 -4.44 -12.85 -15.82
N VAL A 39 -5.63 -12.27 -15.76
CA VAL A 39 -6.56 -12.40 -14.63
C VAL A 39 -7.03 -13.85 -14.41
N SER A 40 -7.03 -14.64 -15.47
CA SER A 40 -7.34 -16.08 -15.40
C SER A 40 -6.17 -16.93 -14.90
N ALA A 41 -4.94 -16.40 -14.91
CA ALA A 41 -3.75 -17.09 -14.47
C ALA A 41 -3.64 -17.13 -12.94
N GLU A 42 -3.06 -18.21 -12.40
CA GLU A 42 -2.84 -18.37 -10.96
C GLU A 42 -1.96 -17.25 -10.36
N GLU A 43 -1.09 -16.68 -11.20
CA GLU A 43 -0.19 -15.57 -10.87
C GLU A 43 -0.92 -14.27 -10.49
N PHE A 44 -2.17 -14.08 -10.94
CA PHE A 44 -2.97 -12.90 -10.58
C PHE A 44 -3.65 -13.03 -9.21
N GLY A 45 -3.66 -14.25 -8.63
CA GLY A 45 -4.29 -14.52 -7.34
C GLY A 45 -3.32 -14.45 -6.14
N LEU A 46 -3.84 -14.85 -4.97
CA LEU A 46 -3.06 -14.93 -3.73
C LEU A 46 -1.84 -15.85 -3.83
N ALA A 47 -1.89 -16.87 -4.69
CA ALA A 47 -0.76 -17.77 -4.92
C ALA A 47 0.41 -17.03 -5.57
N GLY A 48 0.15 -16.18 -6.57
CA GLY A 48 1.15 -15.33 -7.20
C GLY A 48 1.72 -14.29 -6.24
N TRP A 49 0.85 -13.60 -5.48
CA TRP A 49 1.32 -12.70 -4.42
C TRP A 49 2.25 -13.42 -3.44
N LYS A 50 1.87 -14.60 -2.95
CA LYS A 50 2.68 -15.38 -2.01
C LYS A 50 4.01 -15.82 -2.62
N SER A 51 4.05 -16.22 -3.89
CA SER A 51 5.29 -16.66 -4.52
C SER A 51 6.29 -15.50 -4.70
N LEU A 52 5.82 -14.32 -5.11
CA LEU A 52 6.64 -13.14 -5.37
C LEU A 52 7.09 -12.43 -4.09
N HIS A 53 6.30 -12.49 -3.02
CA HIS A 53 6.62 -11.80 -1.77
C HIS A 53 7.45 -12.66 -0.82
N GLU A 54 8.73 -12.88 -1.16
CA GLU A 54 9.55 -13.93 -0.53
C GLU A 54 9.84 -13.75 0.97
N LEU A 55 9.84 -12.48 1.42
CA LEU A 55 10.13 -12.12 2.81
C LEU A 55 8.89 -12.14 3.71
N ASN A 56 7.70 -12.35 3.15
CA ASN A 56 6.47 -12.41 3.91
C ASN A 56 6.33 -13.79 4.60
N PRO A 57 5.61 -13.88 5.73
CA PRO A 57 5.33 -15.14 6.41
C PRO A 57 4.71 -16.19 5.47
N ARG A 58 5.13 -17.45 5.61
CA ARG A 58 4.69 -18.56 4.74
C ARG A 58 3.52 -19.35 5.30
N ALA A 59 3.38 -19.38 6.62
CA ALA A 59 2.27 -20.03 7.31
C ALA A 59 1.18 -19.01 7.62
N ALA A 60 -0.08 -19.40 7.47
CA ALA A 60 -1.22 -18.64 7.98
C ALA A 60 -1.31 -18.86 9.50
N SER A 61 -0.84 -17.89 10.29
CA SER A 61 -0.81 -17.97 11.75
C SER A 61 -0.98 -16.59 12.40
N GLU A 62 -1.12 -16.57 13.74
CA GLU A 62 -1.17 -15.31 14.48
C GLU A 62 0.14 -14.53 14.38
N GLU A 63 1.29 -15.22 14.37
CA GLU A 63 2.60 -14.61 14.17
C GLU A 63 2.69 -13.93 12.81
N ALA A 64 2.09 -14.53 11.78
CA ALA A 64 2.04 -13.95 10.45
C ALA A 64 1.20 -12.66 10.42
N VAL A 65 0.06 -12.64 11.11
CA VAL A 65 -0.80 -11.44 11.25
C VAL A 65 -0.08 -10.33 12.04
N ASN A 66 0.62 -10.67 13.11
CA ASN A 66 1.40 -9.70 13.89
C ASN A 66 2.60 -9.14 13.09
N TRP A 67 3.23 -9.98 12.26
CA TRP A 67 4.27 -9.53 11.33
C TRP A 67 3.71 -8.55 10.29
N VAL A 68 2.58 -8.87 9.67
CA VAL A 68 1.89 -8.00 8.71
C VAL A 68 1.54 -6.66 9.37
N PHE A 69 0.95 -6.71 10.57
CA PHE A 69 0.62 -5.50 11.31
C PHE A 69 1.84 -4.59 11.53
N LEU A 70 2.96 -5.15 11.97
CA LEU A 70 4.19 -4.37 12.18
C LEU A 70 4.71 -3.76 10.87
N VAL A 71 4.78 -4.56 9.80
CA VAL A 71 5.34 -4.13 8.51
C VAL A 71 4.47 -3.04 7.88
N ASP A 72 3.15 -3.21 7.86
CA ASP A 72 2.23 -2.25 7.25
C ASP A 72 2.09 -0.96 8.05
N THR A 73 2.22 -1.05 9.37
CA THR A 73 2.35 0.12 10.26
C THR A 73 3.55 0.99 9.88
N LEU A 74 4.60 0.36 9.32
CA LEU A 74 5.85 0.98 8.91
C LEU A 74 5.98 1.14 7.37
N ASN A 75 4.94 0.83 6.60
CA ASN A 75 4.99 0.79 5.13
C ASN A 75 4.81 2.18 4.51
N PHE A 76 5.83 3.03 4.65
CA PHE A 76 5.87 4.39 4.13
C PHE A 76 7.28 4.91 3.82
N SER A 77 7.38 5.86 2.87
CA SER A 77 8.58 6.66 2.59
C SER A 77 9.85 5.86 2.20
N PHE A 78 9.74 4.95 1.23
CA PHE A 78 10.87 4.11 0.77
C PHE A 78 11.65 4.64 -0.43
N TRP A 79 11.20 5.74 -1.07
CA TRP A 79 11.91 6.30 -2.21
C TRP A 79 13.20 7.01 -1.80
N SER A 80 14.19 6.99 -2.68
CA SER A 80 15.48 7.69 -2.56
C SER A 80 15.59 8.81 -3.58
N GLU A 81 16.29 9.89 -3.22
CA GLU A 81 16.56 11.00 -4.14
C GLU A 81 17.52 10.61 -5.27
N ARG A 82 18.49 9.73 -4.96
CA ARG A 82 19.53 9.27 -5.87
C ARG A 82 19.68 7.75 -5.80
N GLU A 83 20.06 7.14 -6.92
CA GLU A 83 20.17 5.68 -7.03
C GLU A 83 21.31 5.11 -6.16
N GLU A 84 22.39 5.87 -6.01
CA GLU A 84 23.57 5.58 -5.19
C GLU A 84 23.39 5.86 -3.69
N HIS A 85 22.25 6.42 -3.29
CA HIS A 85 21.97 6.82 -1.91
C HIS A 85 20.66 6.16 -1.42
N LYS A 86 20.74 4.85 -1.15
CA LYS A 86 19.59 4.03 -0.75
C LYS A 86 19.77 3.42 0.62
N TYR A 87 18.68 3.41 1.38
CA TYR A 87 18.55 2.50 2.51
C TYR A 87 18.55 1.06 1.99
N LEU A 88 19.62 0.32 2.30
CA LEU A 88 19.78 -1.09 1.94
C LEU A 88 19.92 -1.95 3.18
N VAL A 89 19.43 -3.19 3.08
CA VAL A 89 19.51 -4.19 4.15
C VAL A 89 19.97 -5.52 3.56
N ASN A 90 21.05 -6.08 4.10
CA ASN A 90 21.51 -7.42 3.79
C ASN A 90 20.81 -8.42 4.71
N TYR A 91 20.21 -9.44 4.12
CA TYR A 91 19.55 -10.52 4.84
C TYR A 91 19.73 -11.82 4.07
N LYS A 92 20.24 -12.87 4.74
CA LYS A 92 20.50 -14.21 4.18
C LYS A 92 21.27 -14.19 2.84
N GLY A 93 22.29 -13.33 2.75
CA GLY A 93 23.17 -13.23 1.58
C GLY A 93 22.61 -12.43 0.40
N LYS A 94 21.42 -11.82 0.53
CA LYS A 94 20.80 -10.96 -0.48
C LYS A 94 20.63 -9.54 0.06
N THR A 95 20.90 -8.56 -0.80
CA THR A 95 20.70 -7.13 -0.51
C THR A 95 19.32 -6.69 -1.00
N TYR A 96 18.56 -6.06 -0.11
CA TYR A 96 17.22 -5.56 -0.40
C TYR A 96 17.18 -4.03 -0.39
N SER A 97 16.30 -3.46 -1.23
CA SER A 97 16.05 -2.00 -1.35
C SER A 97 14.55 -1.69 -1.24
N GLY A 98 14.22 -0.45 -0.89
CA GLY A 98 12.84 0.04 -0.84
C GLY A 98 12.01 -0.67 0.26
N TYR A 99 10.76 -1.01 -0.05
CA TYR A 99 9.88 -1.76 0.86
C TYR A 99 10.54 -3.07 1.35
N TRP A 100 11.25 -3.77 0.46
CA TRP A 100 11.89 -5.03 0.82
C TRP A 100 12.98 -4.90 1.88
N SER A 101 13.62 -3.74 2.01
CA SER A 101 14.58 -3.48 3.09
C SER A 101 13.90 -3.46 4.46
N LEU A 102 12.65 -3.01 4.55
CA LEU A 102 11.88 -3.07 5.79
C LEU A 102 11.62 -4.53 6.17
N CYS A 103 11.08 -5.33 5.24
CA CYS A 103 10.79 -6.75 5.47
C CYS A 103 12.06 -7.52 5.87
N ALA A 104 13.18 -7.23 5.19
CA ALA A 104 14.48 -7.83 5.50
C ALA A 104 14.97 -7.44 6.91
N ALA A 105 14.80 -6.18 7.33
CA ALA A 105 15.19 -5.73 8.66
C ALA A 105 14.33 -6.37 9.77
N VAL A 106 13.01 -6.49 9.56
CA VAL A 106 12.11 -7.18 10.50
C VAL A 106 12.51 -8.64 10.65
N ASN A 107 12.73 -9.34 9.53
CA ASN A 107 13.12 -10.75 9.57
C ASN A 107 14.52 -10.96 10.18
N ARG A 108 15.47 -10.06 9.90
CA ARG A 108 16.79 -10.06 10.55
C ARG A 108 16.65 -9.92 12.07
N ALA A 109 15.81 -9.00 12.55
CA ALA A 109 15.58 -8.82 13.97
C ALA A 109 14.95 -10.06 14.63
N LEU A 110 14.00 -10.72 13.95
CA LEU A 110 13.41 -11.97 14.43
C LEU A 110 14.45 -13.11 14.50
N ASP A 111 15.29 -13.26 13.47
CA ASP A 111 16.39 -14.23 13.45
C ASP A 111 17.45 -13.93 14.55
N ASP A 112 17.66 -12.66 14.89
CA ASP A 112 18.51 -12.19 16.00
C ASP A 112 17.86 -12.40 17.39
N GLY A 113 16.64 -12.95 17.46
CA GLY A 113 15.91 -13.20 18.70
C GLY A 113 15.22 -11.97 19.30
N ILE A 114 15.12 -10.88 18.55
CA ILE A 114 14.39 -9.68 18.96
C ILE A 114 12.90 -9.89 18.70
N PRO A 115 12.00 -9.79 19.71
CA PRO A 115 10.57 -10.00 19.54
C PRO A 115 9.89 -8.75 18.92
N ILE A 116 10.39 -8.31 17.76
CA ILE A 116 10.00 -7.04 17.13
C ILE A 116 8.52 -6.97 16.73
N THR A 117 7.87 -8.13 16.55
CA THR A 117 6.43 -8.24 16.23
C THR A 117 5.52 -8.30 17.47
N SER A 118 6.09 -8.28 18.67
CA SER A 118 5.31 -8.26 19.92
C SER A 118 4.88 -6.84 20.28
N ALA A 119 3.58 -6.63 20.49
CA ALA A 119 3.04 -5.33 20.92
C ALA A 119 3.71 -4.81 22.18
N SER A 120 3.99 -5.68 23.17
CA SER A 120 4.67 -5.27 24.41
C SER A 120 6.09 -4.76 24.18
N TYR A 121 6.78 -5.31 23.17
CA TYR A 121 8.13 -4.88 22.83
C TYR A 121 8.10 -3.53 22.12
N PHE A 122 7.34 -3.40 21.04
CA PHE A 122 7.36 -2.17 20.27
C PHE A 122 6.55 -1.01 20.89
N ALA A 123 5.70 -1.27 21.89
CA ALA A 123 5.08 -0.25 22.75
C ALA A 123 6.06 0.48 23.67
N THR A 124 7.23 -0.11 23.94
CA THR A 124 8.23 0.40 24.89
C THR A 124 9.63 0.52 24.29
N MET A 125 9.74 0.30 22.98
CA MET A 125 11.01 0.37 22.26
C MET A 125 11.58 1.77 22.34
N THR A 126 12.86 1.87 22.68
CA THR A 126 13.62 3.12 22.62
C THR A 126 14.01 3.45 21.18
N LEU A 127 14.27 4.72 20.89
CA LEU A 127 14.72 5.14 19.57
C LEU A 127 16.02 4.45 19.14
N ASP A 128 16.93 4.16 20.07
CA ASP A 128 18.17 3.45 19.77
C ASP A 128 17.94 1.98 19.42
N GLN A 129 16.95 1.32 20.03
CA GLN A 129 16.52 -0.01 19.60
C GLN A 129 15.91 0.02 18.20
N VAL A 130 15.11 1.05 17.86
CA VAL A 130 14.56 1.24 16.51
C VAL A 130 15.70 1.41 15.50
N ARG A 131 16.68 2.26 15.80
CA ARG A 131 17.89 2.46 14.99
C ARG A 131 18.68 1.17 14.81
N HIS A 132 18.81 0.37 15.86
CA HIS A 132 19.50 -0.91 15.80
C HIS A 132 18.77 -1.91 14.90
N VAL A 133 17.46 -2.08 15.08
CA VAL A 133 16.63 -3.02 14.29
C VAL A 133 16.64 -2.65 12.81
N PHE A 134 16.37 -1.38 12.50
CA PHE A 134 16.27 -0.87 11.13
C PHE A 134 17.58 -0.24 10.63
N ARG A 135 18.73 -0.70 11.14
CA ARG A 135 20.06 -0.25 10.70
C ARG A 135 20.26 -0.60 9.22
N SER A 136 20.82 0.33 8.46
CA SER A 136 21.21 0.07 7.07
C SER A 136 22.57 -0.63 7.03
N ASP A 137 22.79 -1.37 5.94
CA ASP A 137 24.10 -1.85 5.51
C ASP A 137 24.85 -0.81 4.65
N THR A 138 24.35 0.44 4.61
CA THR A 138 24.97 1.61 3.96
C THR A 138 24.96 2.81 4.93
N GLU A 139 25.54 3.92 4.51
CA GLU A 139 25.49 5.20 5.26
C GLU A 139 24.09 5.84 5.28
N VAL A 140 23.13 5.34 4.49
CA VAL A 140 21.80 5.94 4.38
C VAL A 140 20.84 5.28 5.37
N PRO A 141 20.40 5.97 6.43
CA PRO A 141 19.46 5.40 7.39
C PRO A 141 18.07 5.22 6.77
N ILE A 142 17.24 4.39 7.40
CA ILE A 142 15.83 4.31 7.02
C ILE A 142 15.17 5.70 7.18
N PRO A 143 14.41 6.19 6.20
CA PRO A 143 13.77 7.49 6.31
C PRO A 143 12.76 7.53 7.46
N LEU A 144 12.64 8.72 8.07
CA LEU A 144 11.65 9.02 9.12
C LEU A 144 11.77 8.12 10.37
N ILE A 145 12.99 7.89 10.86
CA ILE A 145 13.25 6.97 11.98
C ILE A 145 12.53 7.41 13.27
N GLU A 146 12.46 8.72 13.54
CA GLU A 146 11.72 9.27 14.68
C GLU A 146 10.20 9.06 14.54
N GLU A 147 9.63 9.24 13.35
CA GLU A 147 8.22 8.95 13.08
C GLU A 147 7.93 7.46 13.25
N ARG A 148 8.80 6.58 12.74
CA ARG A 148 8.69 5.12 12.89
C ARG A 148 8.66 4.74 14.37
N HIS A 149 9.54 5.33 15.18
CA HIS A 149 9.56 5.14 16.63
C HIS A 149 8.24 5.58 17.29
N ARG A 150 7.72 6.75 16.94
CA ARG A 150 6.43 7.23 17.48
C ARG A 150 5.27 6.32 17.08
N VAL A 151 5.18 5.95 15.81
CA VAL A 151 4.12 5.10 15.26
C VAL A 151 4.16 3.69 15.86
N LEU A 152 5.34 3.13 16.11
CA LEU A 152 5.50 1.86 16.80
C LEU A 152 4.94 1.93 18.23
N ASN A 153 5.40 2.90 19.02
CA ASN A 153 4.94 2.99 20.41
C ASN A 153 3.43 3.25 20.49
N GLU A 154 2.90 4.16 19.68
CA GLU A 154 1.45 4.42 19.58
C GLU A 154 0.69 3.12 19.29
N SER A 155 1.10 2.40 18.25
CA SER A 155 0.41 1.18 17.81
C SER A 155 0.52 0.06 18.84
N GLY A 156 1.66 -0.07 19.52
CA GLY A 156 1.89 -1.08 20.55
C GLY A 156 1.01 -0.83 21.76
N THR A 157 0.98 0.41 22.25
CA THR A 157 0.10 0.82 23.36
C THR A 157 -1.36 0.54 23.04
N VAL A 158 -1.83 0.92 21.84
CA VAL A 158 -3.21 0.67 21.41
C VAL A 158 -3.53 -0.83 21.40
N LEU A 159 -2.64 -1.67 20.86
CA LEU A 159 -2.83 -3.12 20.85
C LEU A 159 -2.94 -3.69 22.27
N LEU A 160 -2.06 -3.29 23.18
CA LEU A 160 -2.09 -3.76 24.57
C LEU A 160 -3.37 -3.35 25.30
N GLU A 161 -3.79 -2.09 25.14
CA GLU A 161 -4.93 -1.54 25.87
C GLU A 161 -6.28 -2.03 25.34
N LYS A 162 -6.41 -2.18 24.01
CA LYS A 162 -7.72 -2.41 23.36
C LYS A 162 -7.89 -3.78 22.73
N PHE A 163 -6.80 -4.46 22.40
CA PHE A 163 -6.82 -5.68 21.59
C PHE A 163 -6.06 -6.85 22.26
N GLY A 164 -5.76 -6.73 23.56
CA GLY A 164 -5.09 -7.78 24.33
C GLY A 164 -3.66 -8.08 23.87
N GLY A 165 -3.01 -7.12 23.20
CA GLY A 165 -1.65 -7.25 22.67
C GLY A 165 -1.54 -7.95 21.31
N SER A 166 -2.64 -8.30 20.66
CA SER A 166 -2.64 -9.01 19.37
C SER A 166 -3.52 -8.33 18.34
N PHE A 167 -3.00 -8.10 17.13
CA PHE A 167 -3.80 -7.55 16.04
C PHE A 167 -4.86 -8.54 15.54
N LEU A 168 -4.64 -9.85 15.72
CA LEU A 168 -5.63 -10.88 15.38
C LEU A 168 -6.95 -10.68 16.16
N THR A 169 -6.89 -10.15 17.38
CA THR A 169 -8.10 -9.77 18.13
C THR A 169 -8.90 -8.70 17.38
N CYS A 170 -8.23 -7.67 16.84
CA CYS A 170 -8.84 -6.64 16.01
C CYS A 170 -9.46 -7.24 14.72
N VAL A 171 -8.74 -8.16 14.06
CA VAL A 171 -9.23 -8.90 12.88
C VAL A 171 -10.51 -9.67 13.20
N LYS A 172 -10.57 -10.40 14.32
CA LYS A 172 -11.77 -11.15 14.73
C LYS A 172 -12.97 -10.24 14.99
N MET A 173 -12.75 -9.05 15.57
CA MET A 173 -13.81 -8.05 15.79
C MET A 173 -14.40 -7.49 14.49
N SER A 174 -13.68 -7.62 13.36
CA SER A 174 -14.19 -7.24 12.05
C SER A 174 -15.32 -8.16 11.53
N GLU A 175 -15.55 -9.31 12.17
CA GLU A 175 -16.61 -10.26 11.80
C GLU A 175 -16.59 -10.60 10.31
N LYS A 176 -15.38 -10.81 9.76
CA LYS A 176 -15.18 -11.14 8.35
C LYS A 176 -15.60 -10.02 7.37
N SER A 177 -15.50 -8.76 7.79
CA SER A 177 -15.65 -7.59 6.91
C SER A 177 -14.36 -6.77 6.83
N ALA A 178 -13.85 -6.61 5.62
CA ALA A 178 -12.74 -5.73 5.26
C ALA A 178 -13.03 -4.27 5.63
N GLN A 179 -14.25 -3.78 5.37
CA GLN A 179 -14.64 -2.41 5.75
C GLN A 179 -14.71 -2.24 7.27
N LYS A 180 -15.24 -3.23 8.00
CA LYS A 180 -15.28 -3.17 9.45
C LYS A 180 -13.86 -3.18 10.05
N LEU A 181 -12.95 -3.99 9.50
CA LEU A 181 -11.54 -3.97 9.90
C LEU A 181 -10.89 -2.62 9.60
N LEU A 182 -11.10 -2.07 8.40
CA LEU A 182 -10.61 -0.74 8.02
C LEU A 182 -11.09 0.33 8.99
N CYS A 183 -12.38 0.35 9.33
CA CYS A 183 -12.93 1.27 10.32
C CYS A 183 -12.29 1.08 11.71
N LEU A 184 -12.17 -0.15 12.21
CA LEU A 184 -11.53 -0.43 13.49
C LEU A 184 -10.08 0.09 13.52
N VAL A 185 -9.35 -0.05 12.42
CA VAL A 185 -7.98 0.48 12.28
C VAL A 185 -7.99 2.01 12.37
N LEU A 186 -8.84 2.69 11.60
CA LEU A 186 -8.89 4.15 11.56
C LEU A 186 -9.37 4.78 12.89
N GLU A 187 -10.28 4.11 13.60
CA GLU A 187 -10.77 4.55 14.92
C GLU A 187 -9.66 4.50 15.97
N ASN A 188 -8.82 3.45 15.93
CA ASN A 188 -7.91 3.14 17.03
C ASN A 188 -6.46 3.52 16.79
N PHE A 189 -6.01 3.62 15.54
CA PHE A 189 -4.62 3.90 15.19
C PHE A 189 -4.52 5.21 14.36
N PRO A 190 -4.35 6.37 15.01
CA PRO A 190 -4.34 7.68 14.35
C PRO A 190 -3.35 7.81 13.19
N SER A 191 -2.19 7.18 13.27
CA SER A 191 -1.18 7.21 12.19
C SER A 191 -1.68 6.70 10.84
N TYR A 192 -2.77 5.93 10.79
CA TYR A 192 -3.40 5.42 9.56
C TYR A 192 -4.39 6.38 8.90
N ARG A 193 -4.74 7.52 9.53
CA ARG A 193 -5.71 8.50 9.03
C ARG A 193 -5.11 9.39 7.93
N ASP A 194 -4.90 8.78 6.77
CA ASP A 194 -4.43 9.42 5.54
C ASP A 194 -5.59 10.16 4.84
N GLU A 195 -5.71 11.43 5.20
CA GLU A 195 -6.77 12.36 4.80
C GLU A 195 -6.18 13.69 4.31
N ALA A 196 -6.89 14.36 3.40
CA ALA A 196 -6.52 15.67 2.87
C ALA A 196 -7.75 16.56 2.65
N VAL A 197 -7.51 17.82 2.25
CA VAL A 197 -8.58 18.74 1.81
C VAL A 197 -8.37 19.06 0.34
N PHE A 198 -9.35 18.74 -0.49
CA PHE A 198 -9.35 19.02 -1.92
C PHE A 198 -10.60 19.80 -2.32
N GLU A 199 -10.44 20.93 -3.01
CA GLU A 199 -11.56 21.78 -3.42
C GLU A 199 -12.55 22.06 -2.26
N LYS A 200 -11.99 22.37 -1.08
CA LYS A 200 -12.68 22.64 0.20
C LYS A 200 -13.47 21.46 0.80
N LYS A 201 -13.30 20.24 0.28
CA LYS A 201 -13.90 19.03 0.84
C LYS A 201 -12.83 18.14 1.45
N LYS A 202 -13.18 17.50 2.57
CA LYS A 202 -12.35 16.43 3.15
C LYS A 202 -12.38 15.22 2.21
N VAL A 203 -11.21 14.70 1.88
CA VAL A 203 -11.00 13.51 1.05
C VAL A 203 -10.08 12.54 1.79
N SER A 204 -10.10 11.27 1.40
CA SER A 204 -9.35 10.20 2.04
C SER A 204 -8.70 9.26 1.04
N PHE A 205 -7.62 8.63 1.47
CA PHE A 205 -6.91 7.59 0.73
C PHE A 205 -6.70 6.33 1.58
N TYR A 206 -6.41 6.50 2.87
CA TYR A 206 -6.20 5.40 3.82
C TYR A 206 -5.26 4.30 3.32
N LYS A 207 -4.20 4.67 2.57
CA LYS A 207 -3.36 3.73 1.81
C LYS A 207 -2.84 2.59 2.68
N ARG A 208 -2.14 2.90 3.78
CA ARG A 208 -1.59 1.86 4.68
C ARG A 208 -2.68 1.04 5.37
N ALA A 209 -3.84 1.63 5.66
CA ALA A 209 -4.92 0.93 6.34
C ALA A 209 -5.58 -0.08 5.40
N GLN A 210 -5.74 0.28 4.13
CA GLN A 210 -6.20 -0.62 3.08
C GLN A 210 -5.18 -1.74 2.83
N ILE A 211 -3.86 -1.44 2.79
CA ILE A 211 -2.80 -2.47 2.72
C ILE A 211 -2.91 -3.42 3.91
N LEU A 212 -2.99 -2.92 5.14
CA LEU A 212 -3.07 -3.77 6.33
C LEU A 212 -4.22 -4.79 6.26
N VAL A 213 -5.38 -4.37 5.77
CA VAL A 213 -6.54 -5.25 5.58
C VAL A 213 -6.26 -6.26 4.46
N ALA A 214 -5.70 -5.82 3.33
CA ALA A 214 -5.38 -6.65 2.18
C ALA A 214 -4.27 -7.69 2.45
N ASP A 215 -3.19 -7.30 3.11
CA ASP A 215 -2.08 -8.19 3.47
C ASP A 215 -2.52 -9.16 4.58
N THR A 216 -3.41 -8.77 5.49
CA THR A 216 -4.06 -9.68 6.44
C THR A 216 -4.90 -10.74 5.72
N TRP A 217 -5.72 -10.32 4.75
CA TRP A 217 -6.47 -11.24 3.88
C TRP A 217 -5.53 -12.19 3.13
N SER A 218 -4.41 -11.66 2.61
CA SER A 218 -3.48 -12.40 1.76
C SER A 218 -2.65 -13.41 2.55
N VAL A 219 -2.12 -13.04 3.72
CA VAL A 219 -1.31 -13.91 4.57
C VAL A 219 -2.14 -15.03 5.21
N LEU A 220 -3.44 -14.80 5.42
CA LEU A 220 -4.42 -15.80 5.86
C LEU A 220 -5.08 -16.56 4.69
N GLU A 221 -4.59 -16.35 3.48
CA GLU A 221 -5.05 -17.02 2.25
C GLU A 221 -6.55 -16.88 1.95
N GLY A 222 -7.19 -15.80 2.42
CA GLY A 222 -8.63 -15.59 2.30
C GLY A 222 -9.47 -16.61 3.10
N LYS A 223 -8.88 -17.29 4.08
CA LYS A 223 -9.51 -18.36 4.88
C LYS A 223 -9.58 -17.97 6.36
N GLY A 224 -10.39 -18.70 7.12
CA GLY A 224 -10.48 -18.53 8.58
C GLY A 224 -10.87 -17.10 8.96
N ASP A 225 -10.05 -16.47 9.81
CA ASP A 225 -10.22 -15.08 10.25
C ASP A 225 -9.96 -14.05 9.12
N GLY A 226 -9.24 -14.44 8.06
CA GLY A 226 -8.97 -13.60 6.88
C GLY A 226 -9.99 -13.76 5.75
N CYS A 227 -11.08 -14.51 5.95
CA CYS A 227 -12.13 -14.71 4.95
C CYS A 227 -13.07 -13.49 4.90
N PHE A 228 -12.61 -12.36 4.35
CA PHE A 228 -13.42 -11.14 4.25
C PHE A 228 -14.43 -11.20 3.10
N ASN A 229 -15.72 -10.99 3.41
CA ASN A 229 -16.83 -11.12 2.44
C ASN A 229 -16.91 -9.96 1.43
N ASP A 230 -16.30 -8.83 1.77
CA ASP A 230 -16.36 -7.55 1.06
C ASP A 230 -14.94 -7.04 0.72
N ILE A 231 -13.96 -7.93 0.53
CA ILE A 231 -12.57 -7.53 0.17
C ILE A 231 -12.52 -6.65 -1.09
N SER A 232 -13.45 -6.87 -2.03
CA SER A 232 -13.58 -6.09 -3.27
C SER A 232 -14.04 -4.64 -3.06
N SER A 233 -14.44 -4.27 -1.84
CA SER A 233 -14.76 -2.88 -1.48
C SER A 233 -13.53 -2.00 -1.27
N LEU A 234 -12.34 -2.61 -1.09
CA LEU A 234 -11.09 -1.85 -1.03
C LEU A 234 -10.72 -1.31 -2.42
N THR A 235 -9.86 -0.30 -2.42
CA THR A 235 -9.31 0.31 -3.64
C THR A 235 -7.84 -0.07 -3.82
N VAL A 236 -7.24 0.33 -4.95
CA VAL A 236 -5.78 0.28 -5.10
C VAL A 236 -5.10 1.20 -4.09
N PHE A 237 -3.86 0.89 -3.75
CA PHE A 237 -3.10 1.57 -2.72
C PHE A 237 -2.32 2.71 -3.37
N ALA A 238 -2.90 3.92 -3.35
CA ALA A 238 -2.34 5.10 -4.01
C ALA A 238 -0.98 5.54 -3.45
N ASP A 239 0.07 4.87 -3.93
CA ASP A 239 1.47 5.14 -3.67
C ASP A 239 2.10 5.97 -4.81
N TYR A 240 3.43 6.01 -4.90
CA TYR A 240 4.16 6.73 -5.93
C TYR A 240 4.45 5.90 -7.21
N ARG A 241 4.30 4.57 -7.18
CA ARG A 241 4.59 3.67 -8.31
C ARG A 241 3.38 3.40 -9.18
N ILE A 242 2.21 3.20 -8.59
CA ILE A 242 0.96 2.96 -9.35
C ILE A 242 0.67 4.11 -10.33
N PRO A 243 0.75 5.40 -9.95
CA PRO A 243 0.55 6.49 -10.91
C PRO A 243 1.57 6.48 -12.06
N GLN A 244 2.83 6.10 -11.79
CA GLN A 244 3.89 5.99 -12.80
C GLN A 244 3.51 4.95 -13.87
N VAL A 245 3.02 3.78 -13.43
CA VAL A 245 2.54 2.71 -14.32
C VAL A 245 1.35 3.18 -15.15
N LEU A 246 0.37 3.83 -14.52
CA LEU A 246 -0.84 4.28 -15.23
C LEU A 246 -0.53 5.33 -16.30
N VAL A 247 0.44 6.20 -16.07
CA VAL A 247 0.93 7.14 -17.10
C VAL A 247 1.67 6.41 -18.21
N HIS A 248 2.55 5.46 -17.86
CA HIS A 248 3.26 4.63 -18.85
C HIS A 248 2.31 3.88 -19.78
N LEU A 249 1.25 3.29 -19.21
CA LEU A 249 0.21 2.56 -19.93
C LEU A 249 -0.80 3.49 -20.64
N LYS A 250 -0.61 4.81 -20.56
CA LYS A 250 -1.47 5.83 -21.19
C LYS A 250 -2.92 5.80 -20.69
N ALA A 251 -3.14 5.34 -19.45
CA ALA A 251 -4.42 5.39 -18.75
C ALA A 251 -4.57 6.65 -17.89
N MET A 252 -3.45 7.31 -17.57
CA MET A 252 -3.41 8.63 -16.95
C MET A 252 -2.50 9.57 -17.72
N LYS A 253 -2.76 10.87 -17.61
CA LYS A 253 -1.93 11.94 -18.20
C LYS A 253 -1.75 13.08 -17.21
N TYR A 254 -0.56 13.65 -17.19
CA TYR A 254 -0.23 14.84 -16.39
C TYR A 254 -0.19 16.07 -17.30
N SER A 255 -0.46 17.25 -16.74
CA SER A 255 -0.21 18.53 -17.40
C SER A 255 1.29 18.73 -17.65
N GLU A 256 1.62 19.60 -18.60
CA GLU A 256 3.02 19.94 -18.88
C GLU A 256 3.71 20.58 -17.66
N GLU A 257 2.99 21.40 -16.89
CA GLU A 257 3.50 22.01 -15.66
C GLU A 257 3.81 20.97 -14.58
N LEU A 258 2.90 20.00 -14.35
CA LEU A 258 3.15 18.92 -13.40
C LEU A 258 4.30 18.02 -13.86
N MET A 259 4.34 17.64 -15.14
CA MET A 259 5.45 16.88 -15.71
C MET A 259 6.79 17.58 -15.53
N LYS A 260 6.83 18.91 -15.71
CA LYS A 260 8.02 19.72 -15.50
C LYS A 260 8.48 19.66 -14.04
N LYS A 261 7.58 19.88 -13.08
CA LYS A 261 7.89 19.78 -11.63
C LYS A 261 8.46 18.42 -11.25
N LEU A 262 7.86 17.34 -11.79
CA LEU A 262 8.30 15.97 -11.56
C LEU A 262 9.70 15.72 -12.12
N ARG A 263 10.01 16.22 -13.32
CA ARG A 263 11.34 16.11 -13.96
C ARG A 263 12.41 16.92 -13.23
N GLU A 264 12.04 18.07 -12.67
CA GLU A 264 12.91 18.87 -11.82
C GLU A 264 13.19 18.21 -10.45
N GLY A 265 12.50 17.10 -10.14
CA GLY A 265 12.68 16.37 -8.89
C GLY A 265 12.02 17.03 -7.69
N THR A 266 10.99 17.85 -7.93
CA THR A 266 10.23 18.56 -6.89
C THR A 266 9.75 17.59 -5.82
N VAL A 267 10.02 17.93 -4.55
CA VAL A 267 9.48 17.21 -3.39
C VAL A 267 8.20 17.92 -2.96
N PHE A 268 7.07 17.22 -3.09
CA PHE A 268 5.76 17.70 -2.69
C PHE A 268 5.53 17.47 -1.19
N GLN A 269 4.61 18.24 -0.63
CA GLN A 269 4.08 18.03 0.71
C GLN A 269 2.84 17.13 0.65
N SER A 270 2.61 16.38 1.73
CA SER A 270 1.37 15.62 1.88
C SER A 270 0.18 16.58 1.91
N GLY A 271 -0.81 16.37 1.05
CA GLY A 271 -1.96 17.25 0.90
C GLY A 271 -1.77 18.40 -0.10
N ASP A 272 -0.60 18.50 -0.76
CA ASP A 272 -0.45 19.38 -1.91
C ASP A 272 -1.46 19.03 -2.99
N LYS A 273 -1.95 20.05 -3.70
CA LYS A 273 -3.01 19.86 -4.69
C LYS A 273 -2.61 18.82 -5.74
N GLU A 274 -1.43 18.94 -6.34
CA GLU A 274 -0.98 17.99 -7.36
C GLU A 274 -0.75 16.58 -6.80
N GLU A 275 -0.29 16.45 -5.55
CA GLU A 275 -0.14 15.16 -4.86
C GLU A 275 -1.49 14.46 -4.71
N VAL A 276 -2.50 15.20 -4.21
CA VAL A 276 -3.87 14.70 -4.04
C VAL A 276 -4.50 14.33 -5.38
N GLU A 277 -4.29 15.14 -6.43
CA GLU A 277 -4.77 14.84 -7.79
C GLU A 277 -4.16 13.54 -8.33
N ILE A 278 -2.84 13.36 -8.19
CA ILE A 278 -2.15 12.14 -8.65
C ILE A 278 -2.73 10.91 -7.96
N ARG A 279 -2.86 10.94 -6.62
CA ARG A 279 -3.35 9.80 -5.84
C ARG A 279 -4.83 9.50 -6.14
N GLY A 280 -5.68 10.53 -6.15
CA GLY A 280 -7.10 10.39 -6.40
C GLY A 280 -7.42 9.88 -7.80
N CYS A 281 -6.74 10.43 -8.82
CA CYS A 281 -6.89 9.95 -10.20
C CYS A 281 -6.38 8.52 -10.38
N SER A 282 -5.34 8.11 -9.65
CA SER A 282 -4.84 6.73 -9.71
C SER A 282 -5.86 5.72 -9.20
N ILE A 283 -6.49 6.01 -8.05
CA ILE A 283 -7.56 5.18 -7.50
C ILE A 283 -8.73 5.09 -8.47
N TRP A 284 -9.17 6.23 -9.01
CA TRP A 284 -10.30 6.27 -9.93
C TRP A 284 -10.01 5.54 -11.24
N CYS A 285 -8.81 5.72 -11.80
CA CYS A 285 -8.37 5.02 -13.00
C CYS A 285 -8.38 3.51 -12.81
N CYS A 286 -7.84 2.99 -11.70
CA CYS A 286 -7.85 1.56 -11.41
C CYS A 286 -9.27 1.02 -11.18
N ALA A 287 -10.17 1.81 -10.57
CA ALA A 287 -11.58 1.42 -10.45
C ALA A 287 -12.23 1.25 -11.83
N LEU A 288 -11.91 2.11 -12.81
CA LEU A 288 -12.35 1.98 -14.20
C LEU A 288 -11.73 0.76 -14.89
N VAL A 289 -10.46 0.47 -14.65
CA VAL A 289 -9.80 -0.75 -15.15
C VAL A 289 -10.53 -2.00 -14.66
N CYS A 290 -10.80 -2.11 -13.34
CA CYS A 290 -11.57 -3.22 -12.77
C CYS A 290 -12.97 -3.33 -13.40
N LYS A 291 -13.67 -2.20 -13.55
CA LYS A 291 -14.99 -2.14 -14.18
C LYS A 291 -14.95 -2.67 -15.61
N HIS A 292 -14.05 -2.18 -16.45
CA HIS A 292 -13.94 -2.63 -17.84
C HIS A 292 -13.55 -4.10 -17.95
N LEU A 293 -12.68 -4.56 -17.06
CA LEU A 293 -12.28 -5.96 -17.02
C LEU A 293 -13.48 -6.87 -16.70
N LEU A 294 -14.31 -6.51 -15.72
CA LEU A 294 -15.56 -7.21 -15.42
C LEU A 294 -16.51 -7.20 -16.62
N GLU A 295 -16.71 -6.05 -17.26
CA GLU A 295 -17.55 -5.92 -18.47
C GLU A 295 -17.06 -6.83 -19.62
N LEU A 296 -15.75 -7.00 -19.80
CA LEU A 296 -15.17 -7.89 -20.82
C LEU A 296 -15.48 -9.36 -20.55
N TYR A 297 -15.42 -9.78 -19.28
CA TYR A 297 -15.74 -11.14 -18.87
C TYR A 297 -17.24 -11.44 -18.92
N GLU A 298 -18.08 -10.50 -18.49
CA GLU A 298 -19.54 -10.59 -18.57
C GLU A 298 -20.02 -10.76 -20.02
N LYS A 299 -19.41 -10.03 -20.97
CA LYS A 299 -19.69 -10.20 -22.42
C LYS A 299 -19.38 -11.61 -22.95
N LYS A 300 -18.49 -12.36 -22.27
CA LYS A 300 -18.22 -13.78 -22.59
C LYS A 300 -19.01 -14.77 -21.73
N GLY A 301 -19.95 -14.28 -20.91
CA GLY A 301 -20.77 -15.11 -20.03
C GLY A 301 -20.02 -15.69 -18.83
N GLN A 302 -18.93 -15.05 -18.40
CA GLN A 302 -18.13 -15.48 -17.25
C GLN A 302 -18.30 -14.51 -16.08
N ASP A 303 -18.70 -15.03 -14.91
CA ASP A 303 -18.73 -14.26 -13.67
C ASP A 303 -17.36 -14.28 -12.99
N MET A 304 -16.74 -13.11 -12.89
CA MET A 304 -15.43 -12.90 -12.30
C MET A 304 -15.45 -11.94 -11.10
N HIS A 305 -16.62 -11.59 -10.57
CA HIS A 305 -16.77 -10.64 -9.44
C HIS A 305 -16.06 -11.11 -8.16
N GLY A 306 -15.87 -12.42 -8.00
CA GLY A 306 -15.10 -13.00 -6.88
C GLY A 306 -13.58 -13.06 -7.10
N LYS A 307 -13.09 -12.81 -8.33
CA LYS A 307 -11.68 -12.93 -8.71
C LYS A 307 -11.03 -11.61 -9.11
N ILE A 308 -11.82 -10.66 -9.62
CA ILE A 308 -11.35 -9.33 -9.97
C ILE A 308 -11.68 -8.39 -8.82
N ASN A 309 -10.64 -7.81 -8.22
CA ASN A 309 -10.78 -6.73 -7.26
C ASN A 309 -9.56 -5.81 -7.33
N ALA A 310 -9.68 -4.62 -6.71
CA ALA A 310 -8.64 -3.61 -6.75
C ALA A 310 -7.36 -4.03 -6.00
N VAL A 311 -7.46 -4.90 -4.99
CA VAL A 311 -6.30 -5.41 -4.24
C VAL A 311 -5.39 -6.25 -5.15
N LEU A 312 -5.96 -7.20 -5.88
CA LEU A 312 -5.20 -8.05 -6.80
C LEU A 312 -4.67 -7.25 -8.00
N LEU A 313 -5.45 -6.26 -8.48
CA LEU A 313 -4.96 -5.33 -9.49
C LEU A 313 -3.76 -4.53 -8.97
N ASP A 314 -3.79 -4.07 -7.72
CA ASP A 314 -2.69 -3.34 -7.09
C ASP A 314 -1.42 -4.19 -7.03
N TYR A 315 -1.51 -5.41 -6.48
CA TYR A 315 -0.38 -6.34 -6.43
C TYR A 315 0.26 -6.55 -7.80
N TYR A 316 -0.59 -6.81 -8.80
CA TYR A 316 -0.14 -6.99 -10.17
C TYR A 316 0.55 -5.73 -10.72
N LEU A 317 -0.03 -4.55 -10.54
CA LEU A 317 0.54 -3.29 -11.05
C LEU A 317 1.82 -2.89 -10.32
N TRP A 318 1.93 -3.18 -9.03
CA TRP A 318 3.13 -2.92 -8.24
C TRP A 318 4.30 -3.80 -8.68
N ASP A 319 4.05 -5.10 -8.90
CA ASP A 319 5.05 -6.01 -9.46
C ASP A 319 5.40 -5.65 -10.91
N TYR A 320 4.42 -5.26 -11.72
CA TYR A 320 4.65 -4.72 -13.06
C TYR A 320 5.59 -3.50 -13.01
N ALA A 321 5.40 -2.59 -12.04
CA ALA A 321 6.23 -1.40 -11.89
C ALA A 321 7.70 -1.74 -11.58
N ARG A 322 7.91 -2.78 -10.77
CA ARG A 322 9.24 -3.29 -10.44
C ARG A 322 9.93 -3.85 -11.67
N ASP A 323 9.23 -4.67 -12.46
CA ASP A 323 9.80 -5.41 -13.58
C ASP A 323 10.03 -4.52 -14.82
N HIS A 324 9.26 -3.43 -14.97
CA HIS A 324 9.35 -2.49 -16.11
C HIS A 324 9.98 -1.14 -15.71
N ARG A 325 10.84 -1.13 -14.69
CA ARG A 325 11.45 0.11 -14.17
C ARG A 325 12.19 0.90 -15.26
N GLU A 326 12.93 0.20 -16.12
CA GLU A 326 13.70 0.83 -17.21
C GLU A 326 12.80 1.42 -18.30
N ASP A 327 11.67 0.78 -18.59
CA ASP A 327 10.70 1.26 -19.59
C ASP A 327 9.96 2.54 -19.12
N MET A 328 9.98 2.80 -17.82
CA MET A 328 9.31 3.94 -17.19
C MET A 328 10.29 5.03 -16.69
N LYS A 329 11.59 4.93 -17.01
CA LYS A 329 12.61 5.86 -16.50
C LYS A 329 12.35 7.34 -16.83
N ASP A 330 11.67 7.61 -17.95
CA ASP A 330 11.35 8.96 -18.42
C ASP A 330 10.07 9.54 -17.78
N ILE A 331 9.41 8.78 -16.91
CA ILE A 331 8.21 9.16 -16.17
C ILE A 331 8.57 9.20 -14.68
N PRO A 332 9.01 10.35 -14.14
CA PRO A 332 9.35 10.44 -12.73
C PRO A 332 8.10 10.25 -11.87
N PHE A 333 8.24 9.53 -10.75
CA PHE A 333 7.19 9.45 -9.74
C PHE A 333 7.19 10.70 -8.85
N HIS A 334 6.03 11.04 -8.29
CA HIS A 334 5.92 12.13 -7.31
C HIS A 334 6.63 11.76 -6.00
N ARG A 335 7.39 12.70 -5.45
CA ARG A 335 8.21 12.49 -4.25
C ARG A 335 7.58 13.21 -3.08
N VAL A 336 7.12 12.46 -2.09
CA VAL A 336 6.54 12.99 -0.85
C VAL A 336 7.14 12.25 0.32
N ARG A 337 7.64 12.98 1.31
CA ARG A 337 8.19 12.39 2.54
C ARG A 337 7.15 12.52 3.65
N CYS A 338 6.40 11.46 3.90
CA CYS A 338 5.35 11.42 4.92
C CYS A 338 5.15 10.01 5.50
N ILE A 339 4.30 9.88 6.53
CA ILE A 339 4.00 8.60 7.16
C ILE A 339 2.90 7.79 6.44
N TYR A 340 2.27 8.36 5.40
CA TYR A 340 1.04 7.81 4.83
C TYR A 340 1.23 6.87 3.65
N TYR A 341 2.34 6.92 2.89
CA TYR A 341 2.57 6.02 1.76
C TYR A 341 4.02 5.79 1.37
#